data_AF-A0A016WFA2-F1
#
_entry.id   AF-A0A016WFA2-F1
#
_cell.length_a   1.000
_cell.length_b   1.000
_cell.length_c   1.000
_cell.angle_alpha   90.00
_cell.angle_beta   90.00
_cell.angle_gamma   90.00
#
_symmetry.space_group_name_H-M   'P 1'
#
loop_
_entity.id
_entity.type
_entity.pdbx_description
1 polymer ?
#
loop_
_entity_poly.entity_id
_entity_poly.type
_entity_poly.pdbx_seq_one_letter_code
_entity_poly.pdbx_strand_id
1 'polypeptide(L)'
;MGIRLASLLAIVYLDHIGKASLTNGIILYKRYIDDVFVIGSSHSELRSTLTNLNSMDVNMKFTVEEPSRNGFLPFLNTKVRFCNGKADIRWYRKPSSKNIILHSRSAHPTYMKMNVVRNLVKTSERIATNNSENEESIQRILFENGYNSGETATWRPYSAPDG
;
A
#
# COMPACT_ATOMS: atom_id res chain seq x y z
N MET A 1 17.18 10.82 6.95
CA MET A 1 17.36 12.28 7.12
C MET A 1 16.03 12.86 7.56
N GLY A 2 15.95 13.49 8.74
CA GLY A 2 14.71 14.09 9.21
C GLY A 2 14.84 14.58 10.66
N ILE A 3 14.36 15.80 10.93
CA ILE A 3 14.17 16.31 12.29
C ILE A 3 13.15 15.41 12.98
N ARG A 4 13.49 14.83 14.14
CA ARG A 4 12.63 13.84 14.84
C ARG A 4 11.21 14.35 15.15
N LEU A 5 11.06 15.67 15.25
CA LEU A 5 9.80 16.32 15.59
C LEU A 5 8.89 16.59 14.37
N ALA A 6 9.46 16.66 13.15
CA ALA A 6 8.72 17.11 11.98
C ALA A 6 7.55 16.19 11.62
N SER A 7 7.76 14.87 11.69
CA SER A 7 6.70 13.88 11.45
C SER A 7 5.58 13.96 12.48
N LEU A 8 5.90 14.22 13.75
CA LEU A 8 4.88 14.41 14.79
C LEU A 8 4.06 15.68 14.54
N LEU A 9 4.73 16.79 14.23
CA LEU A 9 4.06 18.06 13.90
C LEU A 9 3.14 17.90 12.69
N ALA A 10 3.59 17.21 11.63
CA ALA A 10 2.76 16.94 10.46
C ALA A 10 1.51 16.11 10.83
N ILE A 11 1.65 15.10 11.70
CA ILE A 11 0.50 14.30 12.16
C ILE A 11 -0.51 15.15 12.91
N VAL A 12 -0.06 15.99 13.86
CA VAL A 12 -0.91 16.86 14.67
C VAL A 12 -1.60 17.92 13.80
N TYR A 13 -0.84 18.55 12.91
CA TYR A 13 -1.35 19.60 12.03
C TYR A 13 -2.40 19.06 11.05
N LEU A 14 -2.14 17.91 10.41
CA LEU A 14 -3.11 17.26 9.53
C LEU A 14 -4.34 16.74 10.28
N ASP A 15 -4.22 16.37 11.56
CA ASP A 15 -5.36 15.99 12.40
C ASP A 15 -6.28 17.18 12.67
N HIS A 16 -5.69 18.34 13.00
CA HIS A 16 -6.42 19.58 13.22
C HIS A 16 -7.20 20.01 11.96
N ILE A 17 -6.52 20.05 10.81
CA ILE A 17 -7.14 20.42 9.52
C ILE A 17 -8.20 19.42 9.10
N GLY A 18 -7.93 18.13 9.26
CA GLY A 18 -8.89 17.07 8.97
C GLY A 18 -10.19 17.30 9.73
N LYS A 19 -10.13 17.41 11.06
CA LYS A 19 -11.32 17.60 11.91
C LYS A 19 -12.13 18.85 11.57
N ALA A 20 -11.46 19.94 11.23
CA ALA A 20 -12.13 21.20 10.89
C ALA A 20 -12.81 21.19 9.51
N SER A 21 -12.43 20.27 8.62
CA SER A 21 -12.86 20.29 7.21
C SER A 21 -13.93 19.26 6.85
N LEU A 22 -14.16 18.24 7.71
CA LEU A 22 -15.10 17.15 7.44
C LEU A 22 -16.55 17.63 7.44
N THR A 23 -17.30 17.25 6.41
CA THR A 23 -18.74 17.49 6.35
C THR A 23 -19.53 16.33 7.00
N ASN A 24 -20.79 16.59 7.36
CA ASN A 24 -21.68 15.56 7.93
C ASN A 24 -21.96 14.39 6.97
N GLY A 25 -21.68 14.57 5.67
CA GLY A 25 -21.81 13.51 4.67
C GLY A 25 -20.68 12.49 4.65
N ILE A 26 -19.61 12.66 5.45
CA ILE A 26 -18.51 11.69 5.50
C ILE A 26 -18.88 10.51 6.40
N ILE A 27 -18.94 9.32 5.80
CA ILE A 27 -19.29 8.05 6.45
C ILE A 27 -18.04 7.41 7.07
N LEU A 28 -16.92 7.45 6.36
CA LEU A 28 -15.65 6.89 6.82
C LEU A 28 -14.52 7.85 6.48
N TYR A 29 -13.67 8.12 7.46
CA TYR A 29 -12.41 8.82 7.29
C TYR A 29 -11.29 8.02 7.94
N LYS A 30 -10.30 7.60 7.14
CA LYS A 30 -9.10 6.93 7.62
C LYS A 30 -7.88 7.59 7.01
N ARG A 31 -6.85 7.82 7.81
CA ARG A 31 -5.61 8.48 7.38
C ARG A 31 -4.41 7.66 7.82
N TYR A 32 -3.43 7.55 6.93
CA TYR A 32 -2.11 7.03 7.21
C TYR A 32 -1.08 8.10 6.84
N ILE A 33 -0.58 8.81 7.85
CA ILE A 33 0.30 9.98 7.67
C ILE A 33 -0.36 11.02 6.74
N ASP A 34 0.04 11.06 5.48
CA ASP A 34 -0.42 11.97 4.43
C ASP A 34 -1.50 11.34 3.51
N ASP A 35 -1.55 10.01 3.41
CA ASP A 35 -2.53 9.29 2.59
C ASP A 35 -3.89 9.21 3.31
N VAL A 36 -4.96 9.69 2.68
CA VAL A 36 -6.32 9.71 3.23
C VAL A 36 -7.26 8.83 2.39
N PHE A 37 -8.02 7.97 3.07
CA PHE A 37 -9.11 7.20 2.50
C PHE A 37 -10.44 7.68 3.07
N VAL A 38 -11.36 8.11 2.20
CA VAL A 38 -12.65 8.68 2.59
C VAL A 38 -13.79 8.00 1.85
N ILE A 39 -14.88 7.74 2.57
CA ILE A 39 -16.18 7.35 1.99
C ILE A 39 -17.18 8.42 2.38
N GLY A 40 -17.81 9.04 1.39
CA GLY A 40 -18.89 10.00 1.57
C GLY A 40 -20.23 9.44 1.13
N SER A 41 -21.31 10.04 1.60
CA SER A 41 -22.68 9.72 1.22
C SER A 41 -23.01 10.11 -0.22
N SER A 42 -22.31 11.12 -0.75
CA SER A 42 -22.44 11.56 -2.14
C SER A 42 -21.12 12.14 -2.66
N HIS A 43 -21.01 12.25 -3.99
CA HIS A 43 -19.88 12.92 -4.63
C HIS A 43 -19.79 14.41 -4.26
N SER A 44 -20.94 15.08 -4.07
CA SER A 44 -21.00 16.49 -3.67
C SER A 44 -20.38 16.71 -2.29
N GLU A 45 -20.69 15.83 -1.33
CA GLU A 45 -20.14 15.89 0.04
C GLU A 45 -18.62 15.71 0.05
N LEU A 46 -18.10 14.79 -0.77
CA LEU A 46 -16.66 14.60 -0.95
C LEU A 46 -15.99 15.84 -1.55
N ARG A 47 -16.61 16.46 -2.56
CA ARG A 47 -16.10 17.69 -3.18
C ARG A 47 -16.16 18.89 -2.23
N SER A 48 -17.20 19.00 -1.43
CA SER A 48 -17.33 20.02 -0.39
C SER A 48 -16.22 19.85 0.66
N THR A 49 -16.02 18.63 1.16
CA THR A 49 -14.93 18.29 2.09
C THR A 49 -13.55 18.62 1.50
N LEU A 50 -13.31 18.29 0.23
CA LEU A 50 -12.06 18.63 -0.46
C LEU A 50 -11.85 20.15 -0.60
N THR A 51 -12.93 20.89 -0.85
CA THR A 51 -12.89 22.35 -0.95
C THR A 51 -12.54 22.96 0.41
N ASN A 52 -13.15 22.47 1.49
CA ASN A 52 -12.85 22.90 2.85
C ASN A 52 -11.39 22.59 3.23
N LEU A 53 -10.92 21.37 2.93
CA LEU A 53 -9.54 20.97 3.19
C LEU A 53 -8.54 21.91 2.50
N ASN A 54 -8.81 22.29 1.25
CA ASN A 54 -7.97 23.18 0.45
C ASN A 54 -8.11 24.66 0.81
N SER A 55 -9.10 25.06 1.62
CA SER A 55 -9.23 26.45 2.08
C SER A 55 -8.51 26.72 3.40
N MET A 56 -8.10 25.68 4.13
CA MET A 56 -7.48 25.81 5.45
C MET A 56 -6.07 26.41 5.43
N ASP A 57 -5.26 26.10 4.41
CA ASP A 57 -3.91 26.65 4.28
C ASP A 57 -3.54 26.83 2.81
N VAL A 58 -3.10 28.03 2.43
CA VAL A 58 -2.70 28.39 1.07
C VAL A 58 -1.48 27.61 0.57
N ASN A 59 -0.63 27.11 1.48
CA ASN A 59 0.59 26.39 1.17
C ASN A 59 0.37 24.87 1.06
N MET A 60 -0.83 24.37 1.37
CA MET A 60 -1.13 22.95 1.36
C MET A 60 -2.30 22.65 0.43
N LYS A 61 -2.10 21.69 -0.48
CA LYS A 61 -3.12 21.28 -1.44
C LYS A 61 -3.37 19.79 -1.36
N PHE A 62 -4.63 19.43 -1.11
CA PHE A 62 -5.14 18.08 -1.17
C PHE A 62 -5.61 17.76 -2.58
N THR A 63 -5.24 16.57 -3.03
CA THR A 63 -5.69 15.99 -4.31
C THR A 63 -6.51 14.73 -4.03
N VAL A 64 -7.41 14.40 -4.94
CA VAL A 64 -8.27 13.21 -4.83
C VAL A 64 -8.01 12.30 -6.01
N GLU A 65 -7.84 11.02 -5.71
CA GLU A 65 -7.91 9.93 -6.66
C GLU A 65 -9.31 9.29 -6.59
N GLU A 66 -9.90 9.02 -7.74
CA GLU A 66 -11.20 8.36 -7.82
C GLU A 66 -11.04 6.87 -8.18
N PRO A 67 -12.00 6.01 -7.80
CA PRO A 67 -11.96 4.60 -8.17
C PRO A 67 -11.82 4.45 -9.69
N SER A 68 -10.97 3.52 -10.10
CA SER A 68 -10.80 3.18 -11.51
C SER A 68 -12.06 2.51 -12.10
N ARG A 69 -12.11 2.31 -13.42
CA ARG A 69 -13.29 1.76 -14.13
C ARG A 69 -13.79 0.41 -13.60
N ASN A 70 -12.92 -0.39 -12.99
CA ASN A 70 -13.26 -1.68 -12.38
C ASN A 70 -13.75 -1.56 -10.92
N GLY A 71 -13.86 -0.33 -10.40
CA GLY A 71 -14.31 0.03 -9.06
C GLY A 71 -13.22 0.01 -7.99
N PHE A 72 -11.98 -0.32 -8.33
CA PHE A 72 -10.88 -0.32 -7.35
C PHE A 72 -10.24 1.05 -7.20
N LEU A 73 -10.02 1.43 -5.94
CA LEU A 73 -9.22 2.58 -5.53
C LEU A 73 -7.96 2.10 -4.81
N PRO A 74 -6.74 2.44 -5.30
CA PRO A 74 -5.51 2.20 -4.57
C PRO A 74 -5.47 2.91 -3.21
N PHE A 75 -4.99 2.23 -2.18
CA PHE A 75 -4.67 2.83 -0.88
C PHE A 75 -3.52 2.06 -0.22
N LEU A 76 -2.38 2.74 0.01
CA LEU A 76 -1.15 2.11 0.51
C LEU A 76 -0.71 0.90 -0.35
N ASN A 77 -0.59 -0.27 0.28
CA ASN A 77 -0.22 -1.55 -0.36
C ASN A 77 -1.46 -2.38 -0.75
N THR A 78 -2.62 -1.75 -0.84
CA THR A 78 -3.88 -2.42 -1.20
C THR A 78 -4.61 -1.64 -2.28
N LYS A 79 -5.56 -2.31 -2.93
CA LYS A 79 -6.62 -1.66 -3.69
C LYS A 79 -7.95 -2.16 -3.15
N VAL A 80 -8.88 -1.25 -2.93
CA VAL A 80 -10.16 -1.52 -2.26
C VAL A 80 -11.29 -1.22 -3.22
N ARG A 81 -12.27 -2.11 -3.24
CA ARG A 81 -13.55 -1.92 -3.93
C ARG A 81 -14.67 -2.38 -3.01
N PHE A 82 -15.80 -1.68 -3.03
CA PHE A 82 -17.00 -2.12 -2.32
C PHE A 82 -18.00 -2.71 -3.31
N CYS A 83 -18.40 -3.96 -3.08
CA CYS A 83 -19.43 -4.65 -3.86
C CYS A 83 -20.46 -5.26 -2.91
N ASN A 84 -21.74 -4.91 -3.07
CA ASN A 84 -22.85 -5.46 -2.29
C ASN A 84 -22.61 -5.39 -0.76
N GLY A 85 -22.11 -4.24 -0.27
CA GLY A 85 -21.83 -4.03 1.15
C GLY A 85 -20.58 -4.74 1.69
N LYS A 86 -19.83 -5.47 0.85
CA LYS A 86 -18.58 -6.13 1.22
C LYS A 86 -17.38 -5.45 0.57
N ALA A 87 -16.29 -5.33 1.32
CA ALA A 87 -15.02 -4.87 0.78
C ALA A 87 -14.29 -6.03 0.07
N ASP A 88 -13.96 -5.84 -1.20
CA ASP A 88 -13.00 -6.63 -1.96
C ASP A 88 -11.65 -5.90 -1.85
N ILE A 89 -10.75 -6.45 -1.02
CA ILE A 89 -9.42 -5.90 -0.79
C ILE A 89 -8.40 -6.80 -1.47
N ARG A 90 -7.56 -6.21 -2.30
CA ARG A 90 -6.48 -6.95 -2.97
C ARG A 90 -5.14 -6.32 -2.67
N TRP A 91 -4.11 -7.14 -2.68
CA TRP A 91 -2.75 -6.64 -2.59
C TRP A 91 -2.46 -5.78 -3.83
N TYR A 92 -1.76 -4.66 -3.60
CA TYR A 92 -1.45 -3.71 -4.65
C TYR A 92 -0.03 -3.19 -4.46
N ARG A 93 0.67 -3.02 -5.57
CA ARG A 93 1.93 -2.30 -5.63
C ARG A 93 1.77 -1.11 -6.56
N LYS A 94 2.19 0.06 -6.11
CA LYS A 94 2.21 1.27 -6.94
C LYS A 94 3.06 0.99 -8.21
N PRO A 95 2.69 1.48 -9.40
CA PRO A 95 3.44 1.23 -10.64
C PRO A 95 4.90 1.65 -10.58
N SER A 96 5.21 2.67 -9.76
CA SER A 96 6.57 3.15 -9.50
C SER A 96 7.38 2.27 -8.56
N SER A 97 6.74 1.31 -7.88
CA SER A 97 7.41 0.40 -6.95
C SER A 97 8.29 -0.55 -7.74
N LYS A 98 9.60 -0.46 -7.54
CA LYS A 98 10.51 -1.49 -8.05
C LYS A 98 10.25 -2.79 -7.30
N ASN A 99 10.27 -3.91 -8.01
CA ASN A 99 10.14 -5.24 -7.42
C ASN A 99 11.39 -5.68 -6.64
N ILE A 100 12.16 -4.75 -6.08
CA ILE A 100 13.43 -5.04 -5.41
C ILE A 100 13.14 -5.55 -3.99
N ILE A 101 13.67 -6.73 -3.69
CA ILE A 101 13.78 -7.29 -2.34
C ILE A 101 15.25 -7.66 -2.09
N LEU A 102 15.55 -8.27 -0.95
CA LEU A 102 16.90 -8.78 -0.70
C LEU A 102 17.25 -9.84 -1.75
N HIS A 103 18.22 -9.56 -2.61
CA HIS A 103 18.61 -10.46 -3.69
C HIS A 103 19.21 -11.77 -3.15
N SER A 104 18.94 -12.90 -3.81
CA SER A 104 19.36 -14.24 -3.38
C SER A 104 20.90 -14.38 -3.28
N ARG A 105 21.63 -13.71 -4.16
CA ARG A 105 23.12 -13.66 -4.21
C ARG A 105 23.78 -12.64 -3.26
N SER A 106 23.00 -11.91 -2.46
CA SER A 106 23.59 -10.94 -1.52
C SER A 106 24.44 -11.62 -0.44
N ALA A 107 25.43 -10.92 0.12
CA ALA A 107 26.29 -11.42 1.20
C ALA A 107 25.60 -11.46 2.58
N HIS A 108 24.29 -11.70 2.60
CA HIS A 108 23.50 -11.82 3.83
C HIS A 108 23.33 -13.30 4.21
N PRO A 109 23.21 -13.61 5.51
CA PRO A 109 22.89 -14.96 5.96
C PRO A 109 21.61 -15.52 5.31
N THR A 110 21.61 -16.83 5.06
CA THR A 110 20.49 -17.53 4.40
C THR A 110 19.15 -17.30 5.11
N TYR A 111 19.15 -17.27 6.45
CA TYR A 111 17.91 -17.05 7.21
C TYR A 111 17.25 -15.69 6.92
N MET A 112 18.04 -14.64 6.62
CA MET A 112 17.50 -13.32 6.29
C MET A 112 16.80 -13.34 4.93
N LYS A 113 17.43 -13.96 3.92
CA LYS A 113 16.86 -14.14 2.58
C LYS A 113 15.55 -14.92 2.65
N MET A 114 15.54 -16.04 3.39
CA MET A 114 14.35 -16.84 3.61
C MET A 114 13.24 -16.06 4.33
N ASN A 115 13.58 -15.24 5.33
CA ASN A 115 12.61 -14.42 6.04
C ASN A 115 12.00 -13.33 5.16
N VAL A 116 12.77 -12.72 4.26
CA VAL A 116 12.23 -11.76 3.29
C VAL A 116 11.19 -12.41 2.40
N VAL A 117 11.47 -13.60 1.86
CA VAL A 117 10.53 -14.35 1.03
C VAL A 117 9.28 -14.74 1.82
N ARG A 118 9.44 -15.30 3.03
CA ARG A 118 8.31 -15.65 3.91
C ARG A 118 7.44 -14.45 4.25
N ASN A 119 8.06 -13.30 4.54
CA ASN A 119 7.33 -12.08 4.89
C ASN A 119 6.54 -11.54 3.70
N LEU A 120 7.08 -11.63 2.49
CA LEU A 120 6.37 -11.23 1.27
C LEU A 120 5.06 -12.02 1.12
N VAL A 121 5.16 -13.36 1.15
CA VAL A 121 4.01 -14.27 1.02
C VAL A 121 2.98 -14.08 2.14
N LYS A 122 3.44 -14.07 3.39
CA LYS A 122 2.53 -13.87 4.54
C LYS A 122 1.84 -12.52 4.50
N THR A 123 2.52 -11.48 4.01
CA THR A 123 1.93 -10.14 3.93
C THR A 123 0.85 -10.07 2.88
N SER A 124 1.06 -10.67 1.70
CA SER A 124 0.02 -10.71 0.67
C SER A 124 -1.21 -11.51 1.12
N GLU A 125 -1.01 -12.65 1.77
CA GLU A 125 -2.10 -13.50 2.29
C GLU A 125 -2.91 -12.82 3.40
N ARG A 126 -2.24 -12.06 4.27
CA ARG A 126 -2.92 -11.34 5.36
C ARG A 126 -3.75 -10.15 4.87
N ILE A 127 -3.34 -9.53 3.75
CA ILE A 127 -3.95 -8.31 3.25
C ILE A 127 -5.12 -8.60 2.32
N ALA A 128 -4.99 -9.60 1.45
CA ALA A 128 -5.95 -9.80 0.37
C ALA A 128 -7.12 -10.70 0.80
N THR A 129 -8.31 -10.34 0.35
CA THR A 129 -9.51 -11.17 0.49
C THR A 129 -9.48 -12.37 -0.47
N ASN A 130 -8.75 -12.26 -1.59
CA ASN A 130 -8.51 -13.33 -2.55
C ASN A 130 -7.02 -13.35 -2.98
N ASN A 131 -6.42 -14.53 -3.01
CA ASN A 131 -4.98 -14.71 -3.19
C ASN A 131 -4.54 -15.06 -4.62
N SER A 132 -5.44 -15.42 -5.53
CA SER A 132 -5.07 -15.94 -6.85
C SER A 132 -4.23 -14.95 -7.69
N GLU A 133 -4.63 -13.67 -7.76
CA GLU A 133 -3.89 -12.63 -8.50
C GLU A 133 -2.54 -12.28 -7.85
N ASN A 134 -2.37 -12.59 -6.56
CA ASN A 134 -1.15 -12.24 -5.83
C ASN A 134 -0.02 -13.23 -6.13
N GLU A 135 -0.37 -14.49 -6.40
CA GLU A 135 0.61 -15.57 -6.58
C GLU A 135 1.55 -15.31 -7.76
N GLU A 136 1.00 -15.02 -8.94
CA GLU A 136 1.79 -14.69 -10.14
C GLU A 136 2.70 -13.46 -9.90
N SER A 137 2.16 -12.45 -9.22
CA SER A 137 2.91 -11.23 -8.91
C SER A 137 4.07 -11.50 -7.95
N ILE A 138 3.87 -12.36 -6.95
CA ILE A 138 4.91 -12.77 -6.00
C ILE A 138 5.97 -13.59 -6.72
N GLN A 139 5.57 -14.58 -7.53
CA GLN A 139 6.51 -15.41 -8.30
C GLN A 139 7.40 -14.54 -9.19
N ARG A 140 6.82 -13.55 -9.88
CA ARG A 140 7.59 -12.59 -10.68
C ARG A 140 8.60 -11.81 -9.83
N ILE A 141 8.19 -11.29 -8.66
CA ILE A 141 9.10 -10.56 -7.75
C ILE A 141 10.24 -11.48 -7.29
N LEU A 142 9.93 -12.71 -6.90
CA LEU A 142 10.94 -13.67 -6.44
C LEU A 142 11.94 -13.99 -7.56
N PHE A 143 11.45 -14.27 -8.76
CA PHE A 143 12.27 -14.53 -9.94
C PHE A 143 13.20 -13.37 -10.28
N GLU A 144 12.68 -12.14 -10.32
CA GLU A 144 13.46 -10.92 -10.59
C GLU A 144 14.56 -10.65 -9.54
N ASN A 145 14.50 -11.30 -8.36
CA ASN A 145 15.50 -11.18 -7.30
C ASN A 145 16.34 -12.46 -7.11
N GLY A 146 16.33 -13.34 -8.11
CA GLY A 146 17.17 -14.52 -8.19
C GLY A 146 16.71 -15.68 -7.30
N TYR A 147 15.43 -15.71 -6.91
CA TYR A 147 14.82 -16.85 -6.22
C TYR A 147 14.10 -17.73 -7.25
N ASN A 148 14.62 -18.95 -7.47
CA ASN A 148 14.08 -19.91 -8.44
C ASN A 148 13.41 -21.09 -7.73
N SER A 149 12.33 -21.61 -8.33
CA SER A 149 11.63 -22.80 -7.86
C SER A 149 12.43 -24.06 -8.24
N GLY A 150 13.31 -24.50 -7.34
CA GLY A 150 13.86 -25.87 -7.34
C GLY A 150 13.04 -26.75 -6.39
N GLU A 151 12.95 -28.05 -6.70
CA GLU A 151 12.09 -29.04 -6.05
C GLU A 151 12.00 -28.88 -4.51
N THR A 152 10.81 -28.46 -4.08
CA THR A 152 10.20 -28.61 -2.75
C THR A 152 10.90 -28.00 -1.50
N ALA A 153 10.12 -27.13 -0.84
CA ALA A 153 10.22 -26.63 0.54
C ALA A 153 11.25 -25.54 0.91
N THR A 154 12.27 -25.23 0.09
CA THR A 154 13.18 -24.10 0.41
C THR A 154 13.71 -23.39 -0.83
N TRP A 155 13.44 -22.08 -0.93
CA TRP A 155 14.07 -21.21 -1.93
C TRP A 155 15.57 -21.18 -1.70
N ARG A 156 16.35 -21.75 -2.61
CA ARG A 156 17.82 -21.73 -2.54
C ARG A 156 18.38 -20.58 -3.37
N PRO A 157 19.46 -19.92 -2.92
CA PRO A 157 20.22 -19.05 -3.79
C PRO A 157 20.73 -19.85 -5.00
N TYR A 158 20.74 -19.22 -6.17
CA TYR A 158 21.33 -19.79 -7.39
C TYR A 158 22.81 -20.11 -7.14
N SER A 159 23.17 -21.40 -7.22
CA SER A 159 24.56 -21.86 -7.27
C SER A 159 25.03 -21.85 -8.72
N ALA A 160 26.14 -21.17 -8.99
CA ALA A 160 26.83 -21.32 -10.26
C ALA A 160 27.62 -22.66 -10.25
N PRO A 161 27.95 -23.25 -11.41
CA PRO A 161 28.65 -24.54 -11.50
C PRO A 161 30.04 -24.59 -10.83
N ASP A 162 30.56 -23.44 -10.42
CA ASP A 162 31.92 -23.17 -9.97
C ASP A 162 32.03 -22.83 -8.47
N GLY A 163 31.01 -23.14 -7.64
CA GLY A 163 31.10 -22.99 -6.18
C GLY A 163 30.00 -23.67 -5.37
#